data_AF-A0A894JP63-F1
#
_entry.id   AF-A0A894JP63-F1
#
_cell.length_a   1.000
_cell.length_b   1.000
_cell.length_c   1.000
_cell.angle_alpha   90.00
_cell.angle_beta   90.00
_cell.angle_gamma   90.00
#
_symmetry.space_group_name_H-M   'P 1'
#
loop_
_entity.id
_entity.type
_entity.pdbx_description
1 polymer ?
#
loop_
_entity_poly.entity_id
_entity_poly.type
_entity_poly.pdbx_seq_one_letter_code
_entity_poly.pdbx_strand_id
1 'polypeptide(L)' 'CGEWIEPMWDCMLVGDVSCIPFFLATVVIGNLVGLNLFLALLLSNFGSSSLSAPTADNETNKIAEAFNRISRFSNWIKSN' A
#
# COMPACT_ATOMS: atom_id res chain seq x y z
N CYS A 1 15.57 14.30 -4.22
CA CYS A 1 16.25 14.46 -2.93
C CYS A 1 15.66 13.47 -1.93
N GLY A 2 16.49 12.53 -1.47
CA GLY A 2 16.13 11.49 -0.51
C GLY A 2 16.57 11.85 0.90
N GLU A 3 16.46 13.13 1.30
CA GLU A 3 16.90 13.67 2.59
C GLU A 3 15.90 13.38 3.72
N TRP A 4 15.16 12.28 3.66
CA TRP A 4 14.24 11.89 4.73
C TRP A 4 14.96 11.22 5.90
N ILE A 5 16.21 10.78 5.69
CA ILE A 5 16.98 10.06 6.69
C ILE A 5 17.52 10.98 7.80
N GLU A 6 17.96 12.20 7.47
CA GLU A 6 18.43 13.19 8.45
C GLU A 6 17.34 13.62 9.46
N PRO A 7 16.12 14.01 9.04
CA PRO A 7 15.05 14.33 9.99
C PRO A 7 14.53 13.09 10.74
N MET A 8 14.69 11.88 10.18
CA MET A 8 14.36 10.64 10.90
C MET A 8 15.30 10.43 12.09
N TRP A 9 16.61 10.60 11.89
CA TRP A 9 17.60 10.47 12.96
C TRP A 9 17.44 11.56 14.03
N ASP A 10 17.12 12.79 13.64
CA ASP A 10 16.81 13.88 14.57
C ASP A 10 15.56 13.56 15.44
N CYS A 11 14.50 13.02 14.82
CA CYS A 11 13.30 12.57 15.53
C CYS A 11 13.60 11.43 16.53
N MET A 12 14.46 10.49 16.17
CA MET A 12 14.84 9.37 17.04
C MET A 12 15.70 9.82 18.24
N LEU A 13 16.49 10.88 18.08
CA LEU A 13 17.35 11.43 19.15
C LEU A 13 16.54 12.15 20.23
N VAL A 14 15.41 12.77 19.87
CA VAL A 14 14.60 13.60 20.77
C VAL A 14 13.33 12.89 21.25
N GLY A 15 12.81 11.95 20.45
CA GLY A 15 11.58 11.21 20.74
C GLY A 15 11.82 9.72 20.99
N ASP A 16 11.00 8.89 20.34
CA ASP A 16 10.97 7.44 20.50
C ASP A 16 11.14 6.72 19.14
N VAL A 17 11.37 5.40 19.18
CA VAL A 17 11.47 4.53 17.99
C VAL A 17 10.24 4.58 17.07
N SER A 18 9.11 5.12 17.53
CA SER A 18 7.91 5.36 16.71
C SER A 18 8.13 6.29 15.52
N CYS A 19 9.20 7.09 15.50
CA CYS A 19 9.58 7.89 14.33
C CYS A 19 9.87 7.02 13.09
N ILE A 20 10.44 5.82 13.29
CA ILE A 20 10.85 4.93 12.19
C ILE A 20 9.65 4.48 11.33
N PRO A 21 8.59 3.86 11.88
CA PRO A 21 7.44 3.46 11.08
C PRO A 21 6.71 4.64 10.42
N PHE A 22 6.72 5.83 11.03
CA PHE A 22 6.11 7.04 10.46
C PHE A 22 6.83 7.51 9.19
N PHE A 23 8.16 7.63 9.24
CA PHE A 23 8.94 8.06 8.08
C PHE A 23 8.92 7.01 6.98
N LEU A 24 9.03 5.71 7.32
CA LEU A 24 8.90 4.63 6.36
C LEU A 24 7.52 4.62 5.67
N ALA A 25 6.43 4.80 6.43
CA ALA A 25 5.09 4.90 5.85
C ALA A 25 4.98 6.08 4.88
N THR A 26 5.54 7.23 5.22
CA THR A 26 5.54 8.43 4.37
C THR A 26 6.30 8.20 3.06
N VAL A 27 7.46 7.54 3.10
CA VAL A 27 8.24 7.20 1.90
C VAL A 27 7.49 6.20 1.02
N VAL A 28 6.88 5.18 1.61
CA VAL A 28 6.11 4.17 0.87
C VAL A 28 4.89 4.82 0.20
N ILE A 29 4.11 5.61 0.93
CA ILE A 29 2.95 6.32 0.39
C ILE A 29 3.39 7.31 -0.70
N GLY A 30 4.45 8.08 -0.46
CA GLY A 30 4.99 9.02 -1.44
C GLY A 30 5.40 8.35 -2.75
N ASN A 31 6.07 7.19 -2.68
CA ASN A 31 6.40 6.41 -3.87
C ASN A 31 5.16 5.86 -4.57
N LEU A 32 4.18 5.32 -3.84
CA LEU A 32 2.94 4.81 -4.45
C LEU A 32 2.16 5.93 -5.15
N VAL A 33 2.03 7.09 -4.52
CA VAL A 33 1.36 8.27 -5.08
C VAL A 33 2.13 8.79 -6.30
N GLY A 34 3.45 8.91 -6.19
CA GLY A 34 4.31 9.37 -7.29
C GLY A 34 4.26 8.43 -8.49
N LEU A 35 4.36 7.12 -8.26
CA LEU A 35 4.24 6.10 -9.32
C LEU A 35 2.84 6.12 -9.96
N ASN A 36 1.78 6.18 -9.15
CA ASN A 36 0.42 6.19 -9.68
C ASN A 36 0.12 7.47 -10.49
N LEU A 37 0.62 8.63 -10.04
CA LEU A 37 0.51 9.87 -10.79
C LEU A 37 1.33 9.81 -12.09
N PHE A 38 2.54 9.27 -12.06
CA PHE A 38 3.36 9.10 -13.27
C PHE A 38 2.69 8.16 -14.28
N LEU A 39 2.12 7.04 -13.82
CA LEU A 39 1.33 6.13 -14.64
C LEU A 39 0.10 6.84 -15.22
N ALA A 40 -0.63 7.64 -14.43
CA ALA A 40 -1.77 8.41 -14.93
C ALA A 40 -1.37 9.42 -16.01
N LEU A 41 -0.23 10.10 -15.85
CA LEU A 41 0.30 11.03 -16.85
C LEU A 41 0.75 10.30 -18.13
N LEU A 42 1.48 9.19 -18.00
CA LEU A 42 1.84 8.35 -19.15
C LEU A 42 0.59 7.83 -19.86
N LEU A 43 -0.42 7.38 -19.12
CA LEU A 43 -1.68 6.91 -19.68
C LEU A 43 -2.43 8.03 -20.37
N SER A 44 -2.43 9.25 -19.84
CA SER A 44 -3.05 10.40 -20.51
C SER A 44 -2.28 10.83 -21.76
N ASN A 45 -0.96 10.62 -21.81
CA ASN A 45 -0.10 10.98 -22.95
C ASN A 45 -0.08 9.89 -24.04
N PHE A 46 -0.26 8.61 -23.67
CA PHE A 46 -0.35 7.46 -24.60
C PHE A 46 -1.80 7.08 -24.93
N GLY A 47 -2.76 7.49 -24.11
CA GLY A 47 -4.18 7.14 -24.15
C GLY A 47 -5.04 7.95 -25.13
N SER A 48 -4.44 8.58 -26.14
CA SER A 48 -5.16 8.72 -27.41
C SER A 48 -5.44 7.36 -28.07
N SER A 49 -4.84 6.26 -27.58
CA SER A 49 -5.10 4.90 -28.06
C SER A 49 -5.09 3.86 -26.91
N SER A 50 -6.29 3.39 -26.54
CA SER A 50 -6.59 2.14 -25.80
C SER A 50 -5.97 1.90 -24.41
N LEU A 51 -6.71 2.18 -23.33
CA LEU A 51 -6.67 1.33 -22.14
C LEU A 51 -8.02 1.36 -21.40
N SER A 52 -9.01 0.65 -21.95
CA SER A 52 -10.12 0.15 -21.12
C SER A 52 -9.52 -0.72 -20.02
N ALA A 53 -9.74 -0.32 -18.77
CA ALA A 53 -9.41 -1.14 -17.61
C ALA A 53 -10.09 -2.52 -17.77
N PRO A 54 -9.35 -3.64 -17.65
CA PRO A 54 -9.98 -4.95 -17.62
C PRO A 54 -10.69 -5.13 -16.27
N THR A 55 -11.99 -5.39 -16.40
CA THR A 55 -12.98 -5.94 -15.45
C THR A 55 -12.47 -6.33 -14.05
N ALA A 56 -12.95 -5.60 -13.03
CA ALA A 56 -12.73 -5.85 -11.60
C ALA A 56 -13.71 -6.90 -11.01
N ASP A 57 -13.89 -8.03 -11.69
CA ASP A 57 -14.88 -9.05 -11.34
C ASP A 57 -14.26 -10.36 -10.80
N ASN A 58 -12.99 -10.65 -11.11
CA ASN A 58 -12.33 -11.89 -10.69
C ASN A 58 -11.56 -11.78 -9.34
N GLU A 59 -11.08 -10.59 -8.95
CA GLU A 59 -10.22 -10.44 -7.76
C GLU A 59 -10.99 -10.47 -6.42
N THR A 60 -12.24 -10.02 -6.40
CA THR A 60 -13.07 -9.99 -5.18
C THR A 60 -13.40 -11.39 -4.64
N ASN A 61 -13.54 -12.37 -5.52
CA ASN A 61 -13.85 -13.77 -5.17
C ASN A 61 -12.73 -14.44 -4.34
N LYS A 62 -11.46 -14.17 -4.66
CA LYS A 62 -10.32 -14.78 -3.96
C LYS A 62 -10.12 -14.22 -2.55
N ILE A 63 -10.41 -12.92 -2.36
CA ILE A 63 -10.29 -12.27 -1.06
C ILE A 63 -11.41 -12.74 -0.12
N ALA A 64 -12.65 -12.87 -0.61
CA ALA A 64 -13.75 -13.43 0.16
C ALA A 64 -13.48 -14.89 0.59
N GLU A 65 -12.88 -15.70 -0.29
CA GLU A 65 -12.48 -17.08 0.04
C GLU A 65 -11.40 -17.12 1.13
N ALA A 66 -10.40 -16.24 1.07
CA ALA A 66 -9.33 -16.15 2.07
C ALA A 66 -9.89 -15.77 3.46
N PHE A 67 -10.79 -14.79 3.54
CA PHE A 67 -11.44 -14.41 4.80
C PHE A 67 -12.30 -15.53 5.37
N ASN A 68 -12.99 -16.28 4.51
CA ASN A 68 -13.81 -17.41 4.95
C ASN A 68 -12.96 -18.53 5.58
N ARG A 69 -11.77 -18.81 5.03
CA ARG A 69 -10.81 -19.78 5.59
C ARG A 69 -10.29 -19.35 6.96
N ILE A 70 -9.92 -18.08 7.10
CA ILE A 70 -9.42 -17.51 8.36
C ILE A 70 -10.51 -17.51 9.44
N SER A 71 -11.75 -17.17 9.07
CA SER A 71 -12.89 -17.19 9.99
C SER A 71 -13.20 -18.59 10.53
N ARG A 72 -13.16 -19.63 9.67
CA ARG A 72 -13.31 -21.02 10.12
C ARG A 72 -12.23 -21.46 11.10
N PHE A 73 -10.98 -21.08 10.83
CA PHE A 73 -9.86 -21.38 11.72
C PHE A 73 -9.99 -20.66 13.07
N SER A 74 -10.38 -19.39 13.07
CA SER A 74 -10.62 -18.62 14.29
C SER A 74 -11.75 -19.22 15.13
N ASN A 75 -12.84 -19.67 14.49
CA ASN A 75 -13.94 -20.35 15.18
C ASN A 75 -13.54 -21.71 15.75
N TRP A 76 -12.66 -22.45 15.07
CA TRP A 76 -12.11 -23.71 15.58
C TRP A 76 -11.26 -23.49 16.83
N ILE A 77 -10.38 -22.48 16.83
CA ILE A 77 -9.60 -22.09 18.01
C ILE A 77 -10.51 -21.64 19.16
N LYS A 78 -11.56 -20.89 18.87
CA LYS A 78 -12.47 -20.36 19.91
C LYS A 78 -13.37 -21.44 20.52
N SER A 79 -13.58 -22.57 19.83
CA SER A 79 -14.42 -23.68 20.27
C SER A 79 -13.65 -24.81 20.97
N ASN A 80 -12.32 -24.68 21.10
CA ASN A 80 -11.43 -25.57 21.85
C ASN A 80 -10.86 -24.84 23.07
#